data_AF-A0A1M4V7V3-F1
#
_entry.id   AF-A0A1M4V7V3-F1
#
_cell.length_a   1.000
_cell.length_b   1.000
_cell.length_c   1.000
_cell.angle_alpha   90.00
_cell.angle_beta   90.00
_cell.angle_gamma   90.00
#
_symmetry.space_group_name_H-M   'P 1'
#
loop_
_entity.id
_entity.type
_entity.pdbx_description
1 polymer ?
#
loop_
_entity_poly.entity_id
_entity_poly.type
_entity_poly.pdbx_seq_one_letter_code
_entity_poly.pdbx_strand_id
1 'polypeptide(L)'
;MIYIALSLSALLFFTNLAGADTRRFAEDEQLRAAARQILTGLQSRSFKTGREFCGLLGRNEDGAIVSTRPRKGNADNCLPNEFRGRGITALASYHTHGAYDHEADSEVPSFEDLSADIGEGLIGFIATPGGRLWVNLPHRSMSFQLCGLRCLPQDRHFHAGDWGLIRDKYTLRQLKQRQQLY
;
A
#
# COMPACT_ATOMS: atom_id res chain seq x y z
N MET A 1 30.34 -42.21 -42.83
CA MET A 1 29.78 -40.87 -42.58
C MET A 1 28.36 -41.05 -42.08
N ILE A 2 28.11 -40.81 -40.79
CA ILE A 2 26.79 -40.92 -40.15
C ILE A 2 26.41 -39.51 -39.71
N TYR A 3 25.31 -38.97 -40.25
CA TYR A 3 24.75 -37.69 -39.84
C TYR A 3 23.69 -37.96 -38.75
N ILE A 4 23.92 -37.45 -37.55
CA ILE A 4 22.94 -37.47 -36.45
C ILE A 4 22.17 -36.16 -36.53
N ALA A 5 20.87 -36.23 -36.81
CA ALA A 5 19.95 -35.11 -36.73
C ALA A 5 19.57 -34.88 -35.25
N LEU A 6 19.99 -33.75 -34.67
CA LEU A 6 19.47 -33.28 -33.39
C LEU A 6 18.07 -32.71 -33.60
N SER A 7 17.04 -33.32 -33.00
CA SER A 7 15.74 -32.68 -32.86
C SER A 7 15.79 -31.67 -31.71
N LEU A 8 15.41 -30.43 -32.00
CA LEU A 8 15.32 -29.36 -31.02
C LEU A 8 13.90 -29.35 -30.44
N SER A 9 13.70 -30.02 -29.30
CA SER A 9 12.46 -29.91 -28.54
C SER A 9 12.38 -28.53 -27.88
N ALA A 10 11.51 -27.66 -28.40
CA ALA A 10 11.20 -26.39 -27.78
C ALA A 10 10.36 -26.61 -26.50
N LEU A 11 10.99 -26.48 -25.34
CA LEU A 11 10.26 -26.38 -24.07
C LEU A 11 9.56 -25.01 -24.02
N LEU A 12 8.22 -25.02 -24.09
CA LEU A 12 7.40 -23.86 -23.76
C LEU A 12 7.38 -23.70 -22.23
N PHE A 13 8.16 -22.74 -21.73
CA PHE A 13 8.05 -22.26 -20.36
C PHE A 13 6.77 -21.44 -20.21
N PHE A 14 5.76 -22.00 -19.56
CA PHE A 14 4.63 -21.22 -19.06
C PHE A 14 5.11 -20.35 -17.90
N THR A 15 5.49 -19.11 -18.19
CA THR A 15 5.79 -18.11 -17.16
C THR A 15 4.50 -17.70 -16.46
N ASN A 16 4.41 -17.95 -15.15
CA ASN A 16 3.38 -17.41 -14.27
C ASN A 16 3.43 -15.87 -14.26
N LEU A 17 2.73 -15.23 -15.20
CA LEU A 17 2.74 -13.78 -15.41
C LEU A 17 2.19 -12.99 -14.21
N ALA A 18 1.22 -13.55 -13.47
CA ALA A 18 0.55 -12.84 -12.38
C ALA A 18 1.45 -12.54 -11.17
N GLY A 19 2.39 -13.44 -10.83
CA GLY A 19 3.27 -13.27 -9.66
C GLY A 19 4.50 -12.36 -9.93
N ALA A 20 4.91 -12.25 -11.19
CA ALA A 20 6.01 -11.38 -11.61
C ALA A 20 5.59 -9.89 -11.64
N ASP A 21 4.31 -9.63 -11.89
CA ASP A 21 3.76 -8.29 -12.12
C ASP A 21 3.79 -7.42 -10.86
N THR A 22 3.34 -7.96 -9.73
CA THR A 22 3.24 -7.22 -8.47
C THR A 22 4.57 -6.99 -7.74
N ARG A 23 5.62 -7.78 -8.00
CA ARG A 23 7.00 -7.46 -7.53
C ARG A 23 7.57 -6.29 -8.32
N ARG A 24 7.31 -6.26 -9.63
CA ARG A 24 7.71 -5.18 -10.54
C ARG A 24 6.99 -3.87 -10.21
N PHE A 25 5.72 -3.91 -9.81
CA PHE A 25 4.98 -2.74 -9.36
C PHE A 25 5.36 -2.25 -7.95
N ALA A 26 5.76 -3.14 -7.03
CA ALA A 26 6.31 -2.72 -5.73
C ALA A 26 7.68 -2.02 -5.84
N GLU A 27 8.40 -2.31 -6.92
CA GLU A 27 9.68 -1.69 -7.29
C GLU A 27 9.49 -0.50 -8.26
N ASP A 28 8.25 -0.16 -8.64
CA ASP A 28 7.94 1.02 -9.44
C ASP A 28 8.22 2.30 -8.62
N GLU A 29 9.37 2.90 -8.89
CA GLU A 29 9.86 4.08 -8.18
C GLU A 29 8.92 5.28 -8.37
N GLN A 30 8.31 5.42 -9.55
CA GLN A 30 7.38 6.53 -9.83
C GLN A 30 6.11 6.39 -9.01
N LEU A 31 5.55 5.18 -8.94
CA LEU A 31 4.36 4.90 -8.13
C LEU A 31 4.63 5.17 -6.64
N ARG A 32 5.76 4.66 -6.13
CA ARG A 32 6.18 4.89 -4.73
C ARG A 32 6.44 6.36 -4.43
N ALA A 33 7.10 7.08 -5.33
CA ALA A 33 7.37 8.50 -5.18
C ALA A 33 6.06 9.31 -5.15
N ALA A 34 5.12 9.00 -6.05
CA ALA A 34 3.80 9.62 -6.09
C ALA A 34 3.02 9.37 -4.78
N ALA A 35 2.97 8.12 -4.32
CA ALA A 35 2.34 7.76 -3.04
C ALA A 35 2.96 8.53 -1.87
N ARG A 36 4.29 8.53 -1.76
CA ARG A 36 5.01 9.25 -0.70
C ARG A 36 4.72 10.76 -0.75
N GLN A 37 4.73 11.38 -1.92
CA GLN A 37 4.47 12.81 -2.08
C GLN A 37 3.04 13.16 -1.64
N ILE A 38 2.04 12.41 -2.10
CA ILE A 38 0.64 12.61 -1.75
C ILE A 38 0.44 12.44 -0.24
N LEU A 39 0.91 11.33 0.32
CA LEU A 39 0.75 11.03 1.74
C LEU A 39 1.45 12.07 2.61
N THR A 40 2.66 12.51 2.24
CA THR A 40 3.36 13.62 2.92
C THR A 40 2.49 14.87 2.99
N GLY A 41 1.83 15.25 1.89
CA GLY A 41 0.96 16.42 1.82
C GLY A 41 -0.37 16.29 2.57
N LEU A 42 -0.82 15.06 2.84
CA LEU A 42 -2.10 14.78 3.50
C LEU A 42 -1.99 14.73 5.04
N GLN A 43 -0.85 14.32 5.59
CA GLN A 43 -0.66 14.10 7.03
C GLN A 43 -1.15 15.26 7.90
N SER A 44 -0.76 16.51 7.60
CA SER A 44 -1.19 17.67 8.40
C SER A 44 -2.72 17.83 8.46
N ARG A 45 -3.43 17.51 7.37
CA ARG A 45 -4.90 17.55 7.32
C ARG A 45 -5.50 16.35 8.04
N SER A 46 -4.90 15.17 7.91
CA SER A 46 -5.29 13.98 8.67
C SER A 46 -5.26 14.27 10.17
N PHE A 47 -4.10 14.68 10.68
CA PHE A 47 -3.88 14.96 12.10
C PHE A 47 -4.81 16.04 12.63
N LYS A 48 -4.99 17.13 11.89
CA LYS A 48 -5.88 18.23 12.32
C LYS A 48 -7.33 17.78 12.45
N THR A 49 -7.77 16.81 11.65
CA THR A 49 -9.17 16.39 11.61
C THR A 49 -9.45 15.09 12.33
N GLY A 50 -8.43 14.30 12.66
CA GLY A 50 -8.58 12.95 13.17
C GLY A 50 -9.26 12.03 12.14
N ARG A 51 -8.95 12.22 10.85
CA ARG A 51 -9.63 11.51 9.75
C ARG A 51 -8.67 11.03 8.70
N GLU A 52 -8.95 9.86 8.18
CA GLU A 52 -8.26 9.31 7.04
C GLU A 52 -8.50 10.12 5.77
N PHE A 53 -7.49 10.17 4.91
CA PHE A 53 -7.60 10.67 3.55
C PHE A 53 -7.09 9.63 2.59
N CYS A 54 -7.91 9.26 1.60
CA CYS A 54 -7.60 8.19 0.67
C CYS A 54 -7.82 8.57 -0.79
N GLY A 55 -7.27 7.76 -1.67
CA GLY A 55 -7.47 7.85 -3.11
C GLY A 55 -6.85 6.65 -3.83
N LEU A 56 -6.83 6.76 -5.16
CA LEU A 56 -6.19 5.78 -6.03
C LEU A 56 -5.03 6.43 -6.77
N LEU A 57 -4.03 5.61 -7.09
CA LEU A 57 -3.00 5.86 -8.07
C LEU A 57 -3.20 4.92 -9.25
N GLY A 58 -3.01 5.45 -10.45
CA GLY A 58 -3.12 4.69 -11.68
C GLY A 58 -2.13 5.19 -12.72
N ARG A 59 -2.06 4.47 -13.83
CA ARG A 59 -1.24 4.84 -15.00
C ARG A 59 -2.15 5.19 -16.16
N ASN A 60 -1.96 6.36 -16.75
CA ASN A 60 -2.69 6.78 -17.95
C ASN A 60 -2.03 6.21 -19.22
N GLU A 61 -2.63 6.48 -20.39
CA GLU A 61 -2.15 6.00 -21.69
C GLU A 61 -0.75 6.51 -22.06
N ASP A 62 -0.35 7.68 -21.55
CA ASP A 62 0.99 8.26 -21.72
C ASP A 62 2.05 7.61 -20.80
N GLY A 63 1.64 6.66 -19.95
CA GLY A 63 2.50 6.00 -18.98
C GLY A 63 2.72 6.78 -17.67
N ALA A 64 2.14 7.98 -17.54
CA ALA A 64 2.27 8.82 -16.36
C ALA A 64 1.45 8.29 -15.17
N ILE A 65 1.99 8.42 -13.96
CA ILE A 65 1.25 8.15 -12.73
C ILE A 65 0.29 9.31 -12.44
N VAL A 66 -0.99 8.98 -12.32
CA VAL A 66 -2.07 9.92 -12.02
C VAL A 66 -2.78 9.51 -10.73
N SER A 67 -3.42 10.46 -10.06
CA SER A 67 -4.15 10.20 -8.83
C SER A 67 -5.58 10.71 -8.87
N THR A 68 -6.50 10.01 -8.20
CA THR A 68 -7.81 10.57 -7.89
C THR A 68 -7.66 11.67 -6.83
N ARG A 69 -8.61 12.60 -6.81
CA ARG A 69 -8.63 13.64 -5.77
C ARG A 69 -8.80 12.97 -4.40
N PRO A 70 -7.95 13.29 -3.39
CA PRO A 70 -8.07 12.71 -2.07
C PRO A 70 -9.47 12.94 -1.47
N ARG A 71 -10.12 11.86 -1.04
CA ARG A 71 -11.39 11.89 -0.33
C ARG A 71 -11.12 11.87 1.17
N LYS A 72 -11.90 12.65 1.92
CA LYS A 72 -11.90 12.61 3.39
C LYS A 72 -12.80 11.46 3.85
N GLY A 73 -12.26 10.56 4.66
CA GLY A 73 -12.96 9.47 5.30
C GLY A 73 -13.38 9.78 6.74
N ASN A 74 -13.55 8.72 7.51
CA ASN A 74 -13.80 8.72 8.93
C ASN A 74 -12.49 8.51 9.70
N ALA A 75 -12.57 8.13 10.99
CA ALA A 75 -11.37 7.96 11.82
C ALA A 75 -10.55 6.71 11.44
N ASP A 76 -11.23 5.72 10.86
CA ASP A 76 -10.80 4.33 10.70
C ASP A 76 -11.20 3.71 9.35
N ASN A 77 -11.69 4.53 8.42
CA ASN A 77 -12.09 4.07 7.09
C ASN A 77 -12.11 5.23 6.10
N CYS A 78 -11.63 4.97 4.88
CA CYS A 78 -11.85 5.82 3.74
C CYS A 78 -12.06 5.00 2.45
N LEU A 79 -13.18 5.26 1.77
CA LEU A 79 -13.45 4.72 0.44
C LEU A 79 -12.99 5.72 -0.64
N PRO A 80 -12.07 5.39 -1.56
CA PRO A 80 -11.61 6.33 -2.57
C PRO A 80 -12.67 6.56 -3.67
N ASN A 81 -12.54 7.67 -4.40
CA ASN A 81 -13.30 7.85 -5.64
C ASN A 81 -12.67 7.01 -6.76
N GLU A 82 -13.48 6.57 -7.72
CA GLU A 82 -13.00 5.97 -8.96
C GLU A 82 -12.38 6.99 -9.92
N PHE A 83 -11.56 6.51 -10.86
CA PHE A 83 -11.10 7.32 -11.99
C PHE A 83 -12.29 7.63 -12.93
N ARG A 84 -12.50 8.92 -13.22
CA ARG A 84 -13.59 9.36 -14.12
C ARG A 84 -13.20 9.34 -15.60
N GLY A 85 -11.91 9.19 -15.90
CA GLY A 85 -11.37 9.11 -17.26
C GLY A 85 -11.21 7.66 -17.73
N ARG A 86 -11.38 7.43 -19.03
CA ARG A 86 -11.00 6.15 -19.66
C ARG A 86 -9.48 6.08 -19.82
N GLY A 87 -8.96 4.88 -20.05
CA GLY A 87 -7.53 4.68 -20.33
C GLY A 87 -6.62 4.79 -19.10
N ILE A 88 -7.17 4.73 -17.89
CA ILE A 88 -6.40 4.72 -16.65
C ILE A 88 -6.51 3.32 -16.02
N THR A 89 -5.37 2.66 -15.86
CA THR A 89 -5.27 1.41 -15.10
C THR A 89 -4.98 1.75 -13.64
N ALA A 90 -5.88 1.37 -12.73
CA ALA A 90 -5.63 1.50 -11.29
C ALA A 90 -4.49 0.55 -10.88
N LEU A 91 -3.53 1.06 -10.11
CA LEU A 91 -2.34 0.32 -9.69
C LEU A 91 -2.22 0.22 -8.17
N ALA A 92 -2.66 1.27 -7.46
CA ALA A 92 -2.55 1.31 -6.02
C ALA A 92 -3.69 2.10 -5.36
N SER A 93 -4.05 1.68 -4.16
CA SER A 93 -4.75 2.50 -3.17
C SER A 93 -3.72 3.29 -2.36
N TYR A 94 -4.13 4.41 -1.79
CA TYR A 94 -3.38 5.06 -0.71
C TYR A 94 -4.35 5.57 0.34
N HIS A 95 -3.91 5.58 1.59
CA HIS A 95 -4.59 6.32 2.64
C HIS A 95 -3.64 6.76 3.75
N THR A 96 -4.01 7.82 4.47
CA THR A 96 -3.44 8.12 5.79
C THR A 96 -4.31 7.44 6.84
N HIS A 97 -3.72 6.88 7.88
CA HIS A 97 -4.42 6.76 9.15
C HIS A 97 -4.71 8.16 9.72
N GLY A 98 -5.61 8.24 10.68
CA GLY A 98 -6.07 9.48 11.33
C GLY A 98 -4.97 10.21 12.15
N ALA A 99 -5.41 11.04 13.09
CA ALA A 99 -4.51 11.58 14.10
C ALA A 99 -4.03 10.45 15.03
N TYR A 100 -2.95 10.71 15.77
CA TYR A 100 -2.60 9.79 16.86
C TYR A 100 -3.76 9.72 17.88
N ASP A 101 -4.16 8.49 18.22
CA ASP A 101 -5.15 8.19 19.24
C ASP A 101 -4.64 7.02 20.07
N HIS A 102 -4.42 7.25 21.38
CA HIS A 102 -3.94 6.25 22.32
C HIS A 102 -4.82 4.99 22.44
N GLU A 103 -6.09 5.06 22.03
CA GLU A 103 -7.03 3.93 22.09
C GLU A 103 -7.04 3.09 20.80
N ALA A 104 -6.29 3.48 19.75
CA ALA A 104 -6.34 2.82 18.45
C ALA A 104 -4.95 2.52 17.89
N ASP A 105 -4.67 1.26 17.54
CA ASP A 105 -3.42 0.81 16.91
C ASP A 105 -3.27 1.35 15.47
N SER A 106 -2.95 2.63 15.38
CA SER A 106 -2.89 3.39 14.12
C SER A 106 -1.51 3.36 13.48
N GLU A 107 -0.58 2.51 13.95
CA GLU A 107 0.81 2.49 13.49
C GLU A 107 1.15 1.31 12.55
N VAL A 108 0.19 0.42 12.30
CA VAL A 108 0.31 -0.77 11.45
C VAL A 108 -0.94 -0.87 10.57
N PRO A 109 -0.85 -1.26 9.28
CA PRO A 109 -2.03 -1.55 8.47
C PRO A 109 -2.96 -2.55 9.18
N SER A 110 -4.26 -2.33 9.10
CA SER A 110 -5.28 -3.23 9.64
C SER A 110 -5.39 -4.53 8.82
N PHE A 111 -6.09 -5.53 9.38
CA PHE A 111 -6.47 -6.71 8.60
C PHE A 111 -7.34 -6.33 7.41
N GLU A 112 -8.28 -5.40 7.60
CA GLU A 112 -9.20 -4.90 6.59
C GLU A 112 -8.42 -4.21 5.46
N ASP A 113 -7.39 -3.42 5.75
CA ASP A 113 -6.56 -2.77 4.73
C ASP A 113 -5.94 -3.78 3.79
N LEU A 114 -5.20 -4.76 4.35
CA LEU A 114 -4.54 -5.77 3.54
C LEU A 114 -5.56 -6.69 2.86
N SER A 115 -6.68 -7.02 3.51
CA SER A 115 -7.72 -7.86 2.92
C SER A 115 -8.41 -7.17 1.74
N ALA A 116 -8.68 -5.86 1.84
CA ALA A 116 -9.26 -5.07 0.77
C ALA A 116 -8.31 -4.99 -0.43
N ASP A 117 -7.04 -4.63 -0.19
CA ASP A 117 -6.01 -4.57 -1.24
C ASP A 117 -5.84 -5.93 -1.95
N ILE A 118 -5.91 -7.05 -1.22
CA ILE A 118 -5.93 -8.40 -1.80
C ILE A 118 -7.15 -8.60 -2.70
N GLY A 119 -8.35 -8.26 -2.21
CA GLY A 119 -9.59 -8.43 -2.95
C GLY A 119 -9.67 -7.59 -4.22
N GLU A 120 -9.08 -6.39 -4.18
CA GLU A 120 -9.04 -5.44 -5.30
C GLU A 120 -7.85 -5.67 -6.24
N GLY A 121 -6.84 -6.42 -5.79
CA GLY A 121 -5.60 -6.61 -6.53
C GLY A 121 -4.72 -5.35 -6.62
N LEU A 122 -4.90 -4.41 -5.70
CA LEU A 122 -4.18 -3.13 -5.66
C LEU A 122 -3.02 -3.18 -4.66
N ILE A 123 -1.94 -2.46 -4.96
CA ILE A 123 -0.93 -2.15 -3.96
C ILE A 123 -1.52 -1.11 -3.00
N GLY A 124 -1.39 -1.29 -1.68
CA GLY A 124 -1.85 -0.27 -0.73
C GLY A 124 -0.70 0.51 -0.12
N PHE A 125 -0.73 1.85 -0.17
CA PHE A 125 0.23 2.70 0.54
C PHE A 125 -0.42 3.37 1.75
N ILE A 126 0.18 3.18 2.93
CA ILE A 126 -0.41 3.65 4.19
C ILE A 126 0.57 4.54 4.94
N ALA A 127 0.14 5.74 5.34
CA ALA A 127 0.90 6.65 6.20
C ALA A 127 0.30 6.71 7.61
N THR A 128 1.15 6.63 8.63
CA THR A 128 0.70 6.55 10.04
C THR A 128 1.01 7.82 10.84
N PRO A 129 0.39 8.05 12.01
CA PRO A 129 0.66 9.23 12.85
C PRO A 129 2.13 9.38 13.27
N GLY A 130 2.82 8.27 13.53
CA GLY A 130 4.25 8.23 13.85
C GLY A 130 5.16 8.58 12.66
N GLY A 131 4.58 8.75 11.47
CA GLY A 131 5.28 9.09 10.23
C GLY A 131 5.86 7.87 9.51
N ARG A 132 5.38 6.66 9.79
CA ARG A 132 5.77 5.46 9.04
C ARG A 132 5.11 5.46 7.68
N LEU A 133 5.77 4.80 6.71
CA LEU A 133 5.18 4.49 5.42
C LEU A 133 5.18 2.98 5.24
N TRP A 134 4.00 2.44 4.97
CA TRP A 134 3.76 1.02 4.73
C TRP A 134 3.34 0.76 3.29
N VAL A 135 3.56 -0.46 2.85
CA VAL A 135 3.04 -1.00 1.59
C VAL A 135 2.39 -2.37 1.80
N ASN A 136 1.15 -2.51 1.35
CA ASN A 136 0.44 -3.77 1.23
C ASN A 136 0.72 -4.36 -0.16
N LEU A 137 1.14 -5.63 -0.19
CA LEU A 137 1.43 -6.36 -1.42
C LEU A 137 0.43 -7.52 -1.56
N PRO A 138 -0.62 -7.38 -2.41
CA PRO A 138 -1.74 -8.33 -2.45
C PRO A 138 -1.30 -9.75 -2.83
N HIS A 139 -0.44 -9.88 -3.84
CA HIS A 139 0.14 -11.16 -4.27
C HIS A 139 0.94 -11.93 -3.21
N ARG A 140 1.44 -11.23 -2.18
CA ARG A 140 2.18 -11.85 -1.07
C ARG A 140 1.30 -12.04 0.15
N SER A 141 0.12 -11.43 0.16
CA SER A 141 -0.72 -11.31 1.36
C SER A 141 0.07 -10.80 2.56
N MET A 142 0.87 -9.76 2.32
CA MET A 142 1.79 -9.18 3.30
C MET A 142 1.86 -7.66 3.22
N SER A 143 2.03 -7.03 4.37
CA SER A 143 2.38 -5.63 4.55
C SER A 143 3.86 -5.50 4.90
N PHE A 144 4.53 -4.49 4.35
CA PHE A 144 5.94 -4.18 4.59
C PHE A 144 6.09 -2.71 4.94
N GLN A 145 6.93 -2.41 5.92
CA GLN A 145 7.33 -1.04 6.24
C GLN A 145 8.40 -0.60 5.26
N LEU A 146 8.10 0.43 4.47
CA LEU A 146 9.08 1.06 3.59
C LEU A 146 10.05 1.93 4.38
N CYS A 147 9.58 2.55 5.46
CA CYS A 147 10.41 3.31 6.39
C CYS A 147 9.68 3.57 7.72
N GLY A 148 10.48 3.79 8.77
CA GLY A 148 10.01 3.91 10.15
C GLY A 148 9.55 5.32 10.57
N LEU A 149 9.63 5.59 11.88
CA LEU A 149 9.21 6.85 12.49
C LEU A 149 9.85 8.07 11.83
N ARG A 150 9.10 9.18 11.75
CA ARG A 150 9.53 10.47 11.17
C ARG A 150 9.97 10.40 9.70
N CYS A 151 9.65 9.33 9.00
CA CYS A 151 9.92 9.20 7.58
C CYS A 151 9.01 10.11 6.72
N LEU A 152 7.77 10.26 7.18
CA LEU A 152 6.77 11.25 6.77
C LEU A 152 6.51 12.21 7.96
N PRO A 153 5.75 13.31 7.77
CA PRO A 153 5.34 14.16 8.88
C PRO A 153 4.70 13.32 10.00
N GLN A 154 5.17 13.58 11.22
CA GLN A 154 4.72 12.91 12.44
C GLN A 154 3.73 13.82 13.17
N ASP A 155 2.67 13.25 13.71
CA ASP A 155 1.74 13.95 14.58
C ASP A 155 2.50 14.43 15.82
N ARG A 156 2.32 15.70 16.19
CA ARG A 156 2.98 16.29 17.36
C ARG A 156 2.55 15.62 18.67
N HIS A 157 1.40 14.95 18.67
CA HIS A 157 0.87 14.22 19.83
C HIS A 157 1.28 12.74 19.83
N PHE A 158 2.04 12.28 18.84
CA PHE A 158 2.43 10.88 18.75
C PHE A 158 3.31 10.43 19.92
N HIS A 159 2.92 9.32 20.55
CA HIS A 159 3.71 8.61 21.54
C HIS A 159 4.10 7.22 21.00
N ALA A 160 5.39 6.90 21.07
CA ALA A 160 5.88 5.61 20.61
C ALA A 160 5.74 4.55 21.70
N GLY A 161 5.17 3.39 21.34
CA GLY A 161 5.20 2.18 22.17
C GLY A 161 3.84 1.72 22.70
N ASP A 162 2.76 2.46 22.47
CA ASP A 162 1.45 2.15 23.06
C ASP A 162 0.88 0.79 22.62
N TRP A 163 1.21 0.35 21.39
CA TRP A 163 0.70 -0.91 20.81
C TRP A 163 1.78 -1.98 20.66
N GLY A 164 2.75 -1.97 21.59
CA GLY A 164 3.83 -2.94 21.65
C GLY A 164 4.79 -2.90 20.46
N LEU A 165 5.45 -4.04 20.20
CA LEU A 165 6.48 -4.11 19.16
C LEU A 165 5.85 -4.09 17.76
N ILE A 166 6.14 -3.01 17.02
CA ILE A 166 5.85 -2.89 15.60
C ILE A 166 6.99 -3.53 14.80
N ARG A 167 6.67 -4.63 14.11
CA ARG A 167 7.60 -5.32 13.19
C ARG A 167 7.70 -4.55 11.87
N ASP A 168 8.66 -4.90 11.03
CA ASP A 168 8.83 -4.32 9.69
C ASP A 168 7.92 -4.98 8.64
N LYS A 169 7.26 -6.09 8.98
CA LYS A 169 6.34 -6.80 8.09
C LYS A 169 5.28 -7.58 8.85
N TYR A 170 4.13 -7.75 8.22
CA TYR A 170 3.02 -8.54 8.74
C TYR A 170 2.39 -9.36 7.60
N THR A 171 2.02 -10.61 7.89
CA THR A 171 1.09 -11.38 7.07
C THR A 171 -0.34 -11.02 7.44
N LEU A 172 -1.30 -11.29 6.55
CA LEU A 172 -2.73 -11.11 6.84
C LEU A 172 -3.17 -11.79 8.15
N ARG A 173 -2.66 -13.00 8.42
CA ARG A 173 -2.94 -13.72 9.68
C ARG A 173 -2.38 -12.97 10.90
N GLN A 174 -1.18 -12.42 10.80
CA GLN A 174 -0.56 -11.68 11.89
C GLN A 174 -1.29 -10.36 12.17
N LEU A 175 -1.82 -9.68 11.14
CA LEU A 175 -2.67 -8.50 11.32
C LEU A 175 -3.97 -8.86 12.04
N LYS A 176 -4.62 -9.94 11.62
CA LYS A 176 -5.83 -10.46 12.30
C LYS A 176 -5.59 -10.80 13.77
N GLN A 177 -4.43 -11.38 14.09
CA GLN A 177 -4.05 -11.68 15.46
C GLN A 177 -3.76 -10.40 16.26
N ARG A 178 -3.15 -9.40 15.62
CA ARG A 178 -2.79 -8.13 16.28
C ARG A 178 -4.03 -7.32 16.69
N GLN A 179 -5.05 -7.27 15.84
CA GLN A 179 -6.34 -6.62 16.15
C GLN A 179 -7.12 -7.24 17.31
N GLN A 180 -6.76 -8.45 17.73
CA GLN A 180 -7.35 -9.07 18.92
C GLN A 180 -6.61 -8.68 20.20
N LEU A 181 -5.44 -8.04 20.08
CA LEU A 181 -4.58 -7.63 21.18
C LEU A 181 -4.68 -6.13 21.47
N TYR A 182 -4.92 -5.33 20.43
CA TYR A 182 -5.03 -3.88 20.44
C TYR A 182 -6.27 -3.48 19.66
#